data_AF-A0A2A2HL92-F1
#
_entry.id   AF-A0A2A2HL92-F1
#
_cell.length_a   1.000
_cell.length_b   1.000
_cell.length_c   1.000
_cell.angle_alpha   90.00
_cell.angle_beta   90.00
_cell.angle_gamma   90.00
#
_symmetry.space_group_name_H-M   'P 1'
#
loop_
_entity.id
_entity.type
_entity.pdbx_description
1 polymer ?
#
loop_
_entity_poly.entity_id
_entity_poly.type
_entity_poly.pdbx_seq_one_letter_code
_entity_poly.pdbx_strand_id
1 'polypeptide(L)'
;MKLDNPHIVTAKHPNMGNLVGVTNGSHKFCDSHYLSSIDIRNDDDRETITFKTIIHYLTAENTYLKKENRRLLKINREIGGL
;
A
#
# COMPACT_ATOMS: atom_id res chain seq x y z
N MET A 1 12.28 -0.20 18.40
CA MET A 1 13.35 0.52 17.69
C MET A 1 12.76 1.83 17.18
N LYS A 2 13.45 2.97 17.32
CA LYS A 2 12.98 4.24 16.74
C LYS A 2 13.46 4.31 15.28
N LEU A 3 12.58 4.73 14.37
CA LEU A 3 12.93 5.00 12.97
C LEU A 3 12.99 6.52 12.78
N ASP A 4 14.11 7.03 12.29
CA ASP A 4 14.35 8.46 12.13
C ASP A 4 13.84 8.99 10.79
N ASN A 5 13.79 8.14 9.77
CA ASN A 5 13.27 8.44 8.44
C ASN A 5 12.45 7.24 7.89
N PRO A 6 11.24 6.99 8.39
CA PRO A 6 10.47 5.82 8.01
C PRO A 6 10.00 5.89 6.56
N HIS A 7 10.33 4.88 5.74
CA HIS A 7 9.76 4.71 4.41
C HIS A 7 8.96 3.40 4.31
N ILE A 8 7.80 3.48 3.68
CA ILE A 8 6.97 2.31 3.38
C ILE A 8 7.37 1.76 2.02
N VAL A 9 7.69 0.46 1.98
CA VAL A 9 8.04 -0.28 0.77
C VAL A 9 7.10 -1.47 0.63
N THR A 10 6.78 -1.86 -0.60
CA THR A 10 5.87 -2.98 -0.87
C THR A 10 6.50 -4.00 -1.81
N ALA A 11 6.13 -5.27 -1.64
CA ALA A 11 6.56 -6.35 -2.51
C ALA A 11 5.46 -7.41 -2.62
N LYS A 12 5.48 -8.18 -3.72
CA LYS A 12 4.62 -9.35 -3.88
C LYS A 12 5.45 -10.61 -3.73
N HIS A 13 5.11 -11.44 -2.75
CA HIS A 13 5.80 -12.69 -2.47
C HIS A 13 4.93 -13.89 -2.88
N PRO A 14 5.48 -14.92 -3.54
CA PRO A 14 4.69 -16.05 -4.06
C PRO A 14 3.82 -16.75 -3.00
N ASN A 15 4.33 -16.90 -1.78
CA ASN A 15 3.67 -17.66 -0.71
C ASN A 15 3.12 -16.80 0.43
N MET A 16 3.50 -15.52 0.48
CA MET A 16 3.12 -14.62 1.58
C MET A 16 2.27 -13.45 1.10
N GLY A 17 1.94 -13.45 -0.19
CA GLY A 17 1.02 -12.48 -0.76
C GLY A 17 1.62 -11.09 -0.86
N ASN A 18 0.79 -10.07 -0.63
CA ASN A 18 1.25 -8.69 -0.61
C ASN A 18 1.93 -8.39 0.73
N LEU A 19 3.18 -7.95 0.66
CA LEU A 19 3.98 -7.59 1.82
C LEU A 19 4.19 -6.09 1.88
N VAL A 20 4.19 -5.57 3.10
CA VAL A 20 4.55 -4.20 3.45
C VAL A 20 5.73 -4.23 4.40
N GLY A 21 6.75 -3.47 4.04
CA GLY A 21 7.95 -3.25 4.83
C GLY A 21 8.06 -1.80 5.28
N VAL A 22 8.65 -1.59 6.45
CA VAL A 22 9.05 -0.25 6.93
C VAL A 22 10.56 -0.23 7.06
N THR A 23 11.22 0.64 6.31
CA THR A 23 12.67 0.87 6.35
C THR A 23 12.99 2.18 7.10
N ASN A 24 14.27 2.43 7.37
CA ASN A 24 14.76 3.70 7.88
C ASN A 24 15.51 4.49 6.78
N GLY A 25 14.77 4.95 5.77
CA GLY A 25 15.27 5.80 4.68
C GLY A 25 15.68 5.06 3.40
N SER A 26 15.62 3.73 3.41
CA SER A 26 15.85 2.92 2.21
C SER A 26 14.58 2.77 1.38
N HIS A 27 14.74 2.62 0.06
CA HIS A 27 13.66 2.25 -0.85
C HIS A 27 13.68 0.76 -1.21
N LYS A 28 14.61 -0.01 -0.63
CA LYS A 28 14.73 -1.44 -0.89
C LYS A 28 13.95 -2.23 0.15
N PHE A 29 13.20 -3.21 -0.34
CA PHE A 29 12.40 -4.09 0.51
C PHE A 29 13.22 -4.94 1.48
N CYS A 30 14.41 -5.38 1.06
CA CYS A 30 15.33 -6.16 1.90
C CYS A 30 15.86 -5.40 3.12
N ASP A 31 15.77 -4.07 3.11
CA ASP A 31 16.26 -3.21 4.19
C ASP A 31 15.14 -2.89 5.22
N SER A 32 14.05 -3.65 5.18
CA SER A 32 12.90 -3.45 6.07
C SER A 32 13.23 -3.88 7.50
N HIS A 33 13.00 -2.98 8.46
CA HIS A 33 13.09 -3.27 9.89
C HIS A 33 11.80 -3.91 10.42
N TYR A 34 10.67 -3.61 9.80
CA TYR A 34 9.38 -4.22 10.06
C TYR A 34 8.84 -4.77 8.77
N LEU A 35 8.31 -5.99 8.80
CA LEU A 35 7.79 -6.69 7.64
C LEU A 35 6.50 -7.40 8.02
N SER A 36 5.43 -7.15 7.28
CA SER A 36 4.17 -7.87 7.47
C SER A 36 3.47 -8.13 6.15
N SER A 37 2.73 -9.25 6.09
CA SER A 37 1.77 -9.49 5.03
C SER A 37 0.50 -8.71 5.33
N ILE A 38 -0.04 -8.01 4.33
CA ILE A 38 -1.35 -7.35 4.45
C ILE A 38 -2.50 -8.25 4.05
N ASP A 39 -2.21 -9.39 3.43
CA ASP A 39 -3.22 -10.38 3.11
C ASP A 39 -3.74 -11.01 4.42
N ILE A 40 -5.06 -11.20 4.50
CA ILE A 40 -5.71 -11.81 5.65
C ILE A 40 -5.38 -13.31 5.65
N ARG A 41 -4.87 -13.79 6.77
CA ARG A 41 -4.50 -15.19 6.98
C ARG A 41 -5.38 -15.82 8.05
N ASN A 42 -5.49 -17.15 8.00
CA ASN A 42 -6.33 -17.91 8.93
C ASN A 42 -5.84 -17.83 10.39
N ASP A 43 -4.56 -17.52 10.59
CA ASP A 43 -3.89 -17.40 11.89
C ASP A 43 -3.86 -15.96 12.42
N ASP A 44 -4.38 -14.98 11.68
CA ASP A 44 -4.46 -13.60 12.16
C ASP A 44 -5.47 -13.48 13.32
N ASP A 45 -5.10 -12.74 14.36
CA ASP A 45 -6.04 -12.38 15.42
C ASP A 45 -7.09 -11.37 14.91
N ARG A 46 -8.18 -11.21 15.67
CA ARG A 46 -9.32 -10.35 15.27
C ARG A 46 -8.93 -8.89 15.05
N GLU A 47 -8.01 -8.36 15.84
CA GLU A 47 -7.54 -6.97 15.71
C GLU A 47 -6.72 -6.82 14.43
N THR A 48 -5.79 -7.73 14.17
CA THR A 48 -5.01 -7.79 12.92
C THR A 48 -5.92 -7.92 11.69
N ILE A 49 -6.92 -8.80 11.72
CA ILE A 49 -7.90 -8.95 10.63
C ILE A 49 -8.63 -7.63 10.37
N THR A 50 -9.03 -6.93 11.43
CA THR A 50 -9.76 -5.66 11.33
C THR A 50 -8.90 -4.60 10.65
N PHE A 51 -7.64 -4.45 11.07
CA PHE A 51 -6.72 -3.50 10.45
C PHE A 51 -6.41 -3.84 8.98
N LYS A 52 -6.15 -5.11 8.66
CA LYS A 52 -5.93 -5.57 7.28
C LYS A 52 -7.15 -5.30 6.39
N THR A 53 -8.35 -5.51 6.93
CA THR A 53 -9.61 -5.23 6.23
C THR A 53 -9.75 -3.74 5.91
N ILE A 54 -9.48 -2.86 6.88
CA ILE A 54 -9.51 -1.40 6.67
C ILE A 54 -8.50 -0.99 5.60
N ILE A 55 -7.28 -1.53 5.64
CA ILE A 55 -6.23 -1.27 4.63
C ILE A 55 -6.70 -1.70 3.24
N HIS A 56 -7.34 -2.87 3.11
CA HIS A 56 -7.89 -3.33 1.84
C HIS A 56 -8.97 -2.38 1.30
N TYR A 57 -9.90 -1.92 2.14
CA TYR A 57 -10.92 -0.94 1.73
C TYR A 57 -10.29 0.36 1.24
N LEU A 58 -9.37 0.94 2.02
CA LEU A 58 -8.68 2.19 1.64
C LEU A 58 -7.85 2.03 0.37
N THR A 59 -7.27 0.85 0.13
CA THR A 59 -6.49 0.57 -1.09
C THR A 59 -7.39 0.50 -2.32
N ALA A 60 -8.56 -0.13 -2.19
CA ALA A 60 -9.55 -0.20 -3.27
C ALA A 60 -10.08 1.19 -3.62
N GLU A 61 -10.43 1.99 -2.62
CA GLU A 61 -10.90 3.36 -2.80
C GLU A 61 -9.83 4.26 -3.44
N ASN A 62 -8.58 4.20 -2.96
CA ASN A 62 -7.47 4.92 -3.58
C ASN A 62 -7.23 4.51 -5.04
N THR A 63 -7.39 3.22 -5.36
CA THR A 63 -7.26 2.72 -6.75
C THR A 63 -8.37 3.29 -7.63
N TYR A 64 -9.60 3.33 -7.12
CA TYR A 64 -10.73 3.95 -7.80
C TYR A 64 -10.49 5.45 -8.03
N LEU A 65 -10.11 6.21 -7.00
CA LEU A 65 -9.83 7.64 -7.08
C LEU A 65 -8.69 7.95 -8.07
N LYS A 66 -7.63 7.14 -8.08
CA LYS A 66 -6.53 7.28 -9.07
C LYS A 66 -7.04 7.07 -10.50
N LYS A 67 -7.94 6.12 -10.72
CA LYS A 67 -8.56 5.89 -12.03
C LYS A 67 -9.42 7.09 -12.43
N GLU A 68 -10.19 7.63 -11.51
CA GLU A 68 -11.04 8.80 -11.77
C GLU A 68 -10.22 10.06 -12.06
N ASN A 69 -9.17 10.32 -11.28
CA ASN A 69 -8.24 11.42 -11.53
C ASN A 69 -7.59 11.30 -12.92
N ARG A 70 -7.21 10.10 -13.36
CA ARG A 70 -6.69 9.88 -14.71
C ARG A 70 -7.74 10.18 -15.79
N ARG A 71 -9.00 9.82 -15.56
CA ARG A 71 -10.11 10.12 -16.48
C ARG A 71 -10.32 11.63 -16.61
N LEU A 72 -10.38 12.34 -15.48
CA LEU A 72 -10.54 13.80 -15.45
C LEU A 72 -9.37 14.52 -16.11
N LEU A 73 -8.13 14.08 -15.86
CA LEU A 73 -6.95 14.64 -16.53
C LEU A 73 -6.99 14.46 -18.05
N LYS A 74 -7.51 13.31 -18.54
CA LYS A 74 -7.69 13.06 -19.97
C LYS A 74 -8.71 14.04 -20.57
N ILE A 75 -9.86 14.20 -19.92
CA ILE A 75 -10.90 15.14 -20.35
C ILE A 75 -10.37 16.57 -20.35
N ASN A 76 -9.69 16.99 -19.28
CA ASN A 76 -9.11 18.33 -19.16
C ASN A 76 -8.15 18.65 -20.32
N ARG A 77 -7.32 17.69 -20.73
CA ARG A 77 -6.43 17.83 -21.90
C ARG A 77 -7.20 17.93 -23.21
N GLU A 78 -8.28 17.17 -23.37
CA GLU A 78 -9.10 17.15 -24.60
C GLU A 78 -9.88 18.46 -24.80
N ILE A 79 -10.27 19.14 -23.73
CA ILE A 79 -10.99 20.42 -23.78
C ILE A 79 -10.07 21.65 -23.78
N GLY A 80 -8.75 21.48 -23.95
CA GLY A 80 -7.79 22.58 -24.00
C GLY A 80 -7.48 23.20 -22.62
N GLY A 81 -7.71 22.47 -21.53
CA GLY A 81 -7.27 22.85 -20.20
C GLY A 81 -5.75 22.71 -20.06
N LEU A 82 -5.03 23.79 -20.41
CA LEU A 82 -3.56 23.97 -20.45
C LEU A 82 -2.80 23.03 -21.41
#